data_AF-A0A6B3HNA2-F1
#
_entry.id   AF-A0A6B3HNA2-F1
#
_cell.length_a   1.000
_cell.length_b   1.000
_cell.length_c   1.000
_cell.angle_alpha   90.00
_cell.angle_beta   90.00
_cell.angle_gamma   90.00
#
_symmetry.space_group_name_H-M   'P 1'
#
loop_
_entity.id
_entity.type
_entity.pdbx_description
1 polymer ?
#
loop_
_entity_poly.entity_id
_entity_poly.type
_entity_poly.pdbx_seq_one_letter_code
_entity_poly.pdbx_strand_id
1 'polypeptide(L)' 'MLDYTREAAVYDATRGGVPRARAAAEAVHALLPATARDHLDLACGTGLVSERIAQPGRRVVGV' A
#
# COMPACT_ATOMS: atom_id res chain seq x y z
N MET A 1 15.06 -17.99 9.82
CA MET A 1 14.52 -16.85 9.05
C MET A 1 13.07 -17.20 8.71
N LEU A 2 12.12 -16.26 8.85
CA LEU A 2 10.72 -16.51 8.48
C LEU A 2 10.61 -16.69 6.96
N ASP A 3 9.76 -17.61 6.53
CA ASP A 3 9.37 -17.76 5.13
C ASP A 3 8.34 -16.68 4.80
N TYR A 4 8.82 -15.51 4.39
CA TYR A 4 7.95 -14.38 4.03
C TYR A 4 7.05 -14.67 2.84
N THR A 5 7.41 -15.61 1.96
CA THR A 5 6.54 -16.01 0.85
C THR A 5 5.31 -16.73 1.39
N ARG A 6 5.50 -17.66 2.33
CA ARG A 6 4.39 -18.35 3.00
C ARG A 6 3.54 -17.39 3.82
N GLU A 7 4.17 -16.52 4.60
CA GLU A 7 3.44 -15.57 5.47
C GLU A 7 2.63 -14.57 4.64
N ALA A 8 3.20 -14.06 3.53
CA ALA A 8 2.53 -13.10 2.65
C ALA A 8 1.20 -13.62 2.09
N ALA A 9 1.09 -14.93 1.83
CA ALA A 9 -0.11 -15.54 1.25
C ALA A 9 -1.39 -15.34 2.10
N VAL A 10 -1.23 -15.21 3.43
CA VAL A 10 -2.35 -15.01 4.37
C VAL A 10 -2.29 -13.68 5.11
N TYR A 11 -1.19 -12.94 4.95
CA TYR A 11 -0.91 -11.73 5.71
C TYR A 11 -2.04 -10.72 5.58
N ASP A 12 -2.44 -10.38 4.36
CA ASP A 12 -3.46 -9.36 4.14
C ASP A 12 -4.81 -9.74 4.75
N ALA A 13 -5.24 -10.99 4.60
CA ALA A 13 -6.50 -11.48 5.17
C ALA A 13 -6.53 -11.35 6.70
N THR A 14 -5.41 -11.65 7.37
CA THR A 14 -5.29 -11.53 8.83
C THR A 14 -5.09 -10.10 9.34
N ARG A 15 -4.83 -9.15 8.44
CA ARG A 15 -4.62 -7.72 8.75
C ARG A 15 -5.77 -6.85 8.26
N GLY A 16 -6.97 -7.38 8.04
CA GLY A 16 -8.14 -6.60 7.62
C GLY A 16 -8.26 -6.36 6.11
N GLY A 17 -7.37 -6.95 5.32
CA GLY A 17 -7.48 -7.13 3.88
C GLY A 17 -7.72 -5.86 3.07
N VAL A 18 -8.46 -6.03 1.97
CA VAL A 18 -8.80 -4.96 1.02
C VAL A 18 -9.54 -3.79 1.70
N PRO A 19 -10.51 -4.00 2.62
CA PRO A 19 -11.17 -2.89 3.31
C PRO A 19 -10.19 -1.98 4.06
N ARG A 20 -9.27 -2.55 4.86
CA ARG A 20 -8.24 -1.76 5.53
C ARG A 20 -7.35 -1.02 4.53
N ALA A 21 -6.92 -1.69 3.47
CA ALA A 21 -6.03 -1.10 2.49
C ALA A 21 -6.66 0.08 1.73
N ARG A 22 -7.97 0.00 1.43
CA ARG A 22 -8.72 1.13 0.82
C ARG A 22 -8.78 2.33 1.77
N ALA A 23 -9.16 2.10 3.02
CA ALA A 23 -9.21 3.17 4.03
C ALA A 23 -7.83 3.84 4.23
N ALA A 24 -6.75 3.05 4.21
CA ALA A 24 -5.39 3.57 4.30
C ALA A 24 -5.02 4.44 3.09
N ALA A 25 -5.33 3.99 1.86
CA ALA A 25 -5.05 4.77 0.65
C ALA A 25 -5.85 6.09 0.63
N GLU A 26 -7.13 6.05 1.01
CA GLU A 26 -7.97 7.25 1.14
C GLU A 26 -7.40 8.26 2.15
N ALA A 27 -6.94 7.78 3.31
CA ALA A 27 -6.29 8.64 4.31
C ALA A 27 -5.01 9.29 3.76
N VAL A 28 -4.16 8.52 3.05
CA VAL A 28 -2.96 9.06 2.41
C VAL A 28 -3.32 10.14 1.38
N HIS A 29 -4.35 9.92 0.56
CA HIS A 29 -4.81 10.91 -0.42
C HIS A 29 -5.35 12.19 0.21
N ALA A 30 -6.01 12.09 1.36
CA ALA A 30 -6.49 13.26 2.10
C ALA A 30 -5.36 14.08 2.75
N LEU A 31 -4.24 13.43 3.10
CA LEU A 31 -3.10 14.07 3.76
C LEU A 31 -2.11 14.70 2.78
N LEU A 32 -1.98 14.16 1.57
CA LEU A 32 -0.99 14.61 0.60
C LEU A 32 -1.55 15.68 -0.35
N PRO A 33 -0.77 16.72 -0.67
CA PRO A 33 -1.14 17.66 -1.72
C PRO A 33 -1.42 16.95 -3.06
N ALA A 34 -2.36 17.49 -3.84
CA ALA A 34 -2.64 17.00 -5.19
C ALA A 34 -1.41 17.05 -6.12
N THR A 35 -0.44 17.91 -5.81
CA THR A 35 0.85 18.05 -6.51
C THR A 35 1.87 16.99 -6.16
N ALA A 36 1.65 16.18 -5.11
CA ALA A 36 2.50 15.04 -4.81
C ALA A 36 2.19 13.91 -5.80
N ARG A 37 3.05 13.76 -6.81
CA ARG A 37 2.90 12.79 -7.92
C ARG A 37 3.75 11.55 -7.72
N ASP A 38 4.94 11.67 -7.15
CA ASP A 38 5.85 10.55 -6.90
C ASP A 38 5.88 10.22 -5.41
N HIS A 39 5.65 8.94 -5.09
CA HIS A 39 5.58 8.43 -3.73
C HIS A 39 6.55 7.26 -3.55
N LEU A 40 7.26 7.25 -2.42
CA LEU A 40 8.04 6.11 -1.95
C LEU A 40 7.30 5.47 -0.78
N ASP A 41 6.92 4.21 -0.93
CA ASP A 41 6.28 3.39 0.11
C ASP A 41 7.35 2.50 0.76
N LEU A 42 7.79 2.91 1.95
CA LEU A 42 8.83 2.22 2.71
C LEU A 42 8.22 1.05 3.49
N ALA A 43 8.79 -0.15 3.31
CA ALA A 43 8.26 -1.39 3.86
C ALA A 43 6.86 -1.70 3.33
N CYS A 44 6.71 -1.64 1.99
CA CYS A 44 5.42 -1.81 1.31
C CYS A 44 4.79 -3.20 1.53
N GLY A 45 5.56 -4.17 2.02
CA GLY A 45 5.09 -5.52 2.34
C GLY A 45 4.53 -6.21 1.09
N THR A 46 3.29 -6.69 1.19
CA THR A 46 2.58 -7.31 0.05
C THR A 46 2.21 -6.32 -1.06
N GLY A 47 2.39 -5.01 -0.85
CA GLY A 47 2.03 -3.96 -1.79
C GLY A 47 0.54 -3.64 -1.84
N LEU A 48 -0.29 -4.23 -0.97
CA LEU A 48 -1.74 -4.08 -1.03
C LEU A 48 -2.20 -2.62 -0.90
N VAL A 49 -1.53 -1.84 -0.05
CA VAL A 49 -1.82 -0.41 0.11
C VAL A 49 -1.25 0.39 -1.07
N SER A 50 -0.01 0.09 -1.48
CA SER A 50 0.68 0.77 -2.59
C SER A 50 -0.12 0.70 -3.89
N GLU A 51 -0.70 -0.46 -4.20
CA GLU A 51 -1.56 -0.67 -5.38
C GLU A 51 -2.78 0.28 -5.39
N ARG A 52 -3.35 0.58 -4.22
CA ARG A 52 -4.52 1.46 -4.08
C ARG A 52 -4.16 2.94 -4.06
N ILE A 53 -2.95 3.28 -3.63
CA ILE A 53 -2.40 4.64 -3.72
C ILE A 53 -2.05 4.97 -5.18
N ALA A 54 -1.58 3.99 -5.95
CA ALA A 54 -1.30 4.16 -7.37
C ALA A 54 -2.59 4.52 -8.13
N GLN A 55 -2.57 5.66 -8.81
CA GLN A 55 -3.69 6.20 -9.59
C GLN A 55 -3.14 6.91 -10.83
N PRO A 56 -3.95 7.14 -11.88
CA PRO A 56 -3.51 7.90 -13.04
C PRO A 56 -2.86 9.23 -12.64
N GLY A 57 -1.61 9.43 -13.07
CA GLY A 57 -0.82 10.60 -12.73
C GLY A 57 -0.04 10.53 -11.41
N ARG A 58 -0.22 9.50 -10.58
CA ARG A 58 0.58 9.24 -9.39
C ARG A 58 1.41 7.96 -9.55
N ARG A 59 2.71 8.05 -9.31
CA ARG A 59 3.66 6.94 -9.32
C ARG A 59 4.00 6.56 -7.89
N VAL A 60 3.95 5.26 -7.59
CA VAL A 60 4.36 4.70 -6.31
C VAL A 60 5.51 3.73 -6.55
N VAL A 61 6.58 3.86 -5.75
CA VAL A 61 7.69 2.91 -5.69
C VAL A 61 7.67 2.27 -4.32
N GLY A 62 7.55 0.94 -4.26
CA GLY A 62 7.68 0.18 -3.01
C GLY A 62 9.12 -0.32 -2.82
N VAL A 63 9.59 -0.29 -1.58
CA VAL A 63 10.89 -0.87 -1.16
C VAL A 63 10.74 -1.68 0.13
#